data_AF-A0A353BYP7-F1
#
_entry.id   AF-A0A353BYP7-F1
#
_cell.length_a   1.000
_cell.length_b   1.000
_cell.length_c   1.000
_cell.angle_alpha   90.00
_cell.angle_beta   90.00
_cell.angle_gamma   90.00
#
_symmetry.space_group_name_H-M   'P 1'
#
loop_
_entity.id
_entity.type
_entity.pdbx_description
1 polymer ?
#
loop_
_entity_poly.entity_id
_entity_poly.type
_entity_poly.pdbx_seq_one_letter_code
_entity_poly.pdbx_strand_id
1 'polypeptide(L)'
;MRRLRSMIGYLWALLALPIIVATFMGNDYWAGHLVAVTGIKVSPWFTGGNVNRIVHHGQYQTILHRAVFDGLIWQRSRGFVQINWKPVKLVSRTLPEEIHESIDYDHDGVVDFQIQLNTKTDHAELVAPKSYVLGIQSVYQLKNEKAVRVLLRNKNKEEEQ
;
A
#
# COMPACT_ATOMS: atom_id res chain seq x y z
N MET A 1 18.92 -14.39 47.60
CA MET A 1 17.66 -13.66 47.28
C MET A 1 17.86 -12.35 46.51
N ARG A 2 18.79 -11.44 46.87
CA ARG A 2 18.97 -10.16 46.15
C ARG A 2 19.31 -10.32 44.66
N ARG A 3 20.23 -11.23 44.31
CA ARG A 3 20.63 -11.49 42.90
C ARG A 3 19.49 -12.04 42.03
N LEU A 4 18.65 -12.90 42.59
CA LEU A 4 17.47 -13.46 41.89
C LEU A 4 16.42 -12.37 41.62
N ARG A 5 16.18 -11.49 42.59
CA ARG A 5 15.28 -10.33 42.40
C ARG A 5 15.81 -9.36 41.34
N SER A 6 17.12 -9.11 41.31
CA SER A 6 17.74 -8.28 40.27
C SER A 6 17.66 -8.93 38.88
N MET A 7 17.91 -10.24 38.76
CA MET A 7 17.74 -10.97 37.49
C MET A 7 16.32 -10.88 36.94
N ILE A 8 15.32 -11.07 37.80
CA ILE A 8 13.90 -10.96 37.40
C ILE A 8 13.60 -9.53 36.93
N GLY A 9 14.11 -8.51 37.62
CA GLY A 9 13.96 -7.11 37.22
C GLY A 9 14.56 -6.80 35.85
N TYR A 10 15.78 -7.28 35.59
CA TYR A 10 16.43 -7.08 34.28
C TYR A 10 15.74 -7.87 33.17
N LEU A 11 15.27 -9.09 33.44
CA LEU A 11 14.49 -9.87 32.48
C LEU A 11 13.17 -9.17 32.12
N TRP A 12 12.48 -8.59 33.12
CA TRP A 12 11.28 -7.78 32.89
C TRP A 12 11.57 -6.53 32.07
N ALA A 13 12.67 -5.82 32.34
CA ALA A 13 13.06 -4.65 31.54
C ALA A 13 13.38 -5.04 30.09
N LEU A 14 14.07 -6.18 29.89
CA LEU A 14 14.38 -6.70 28.57
C LEU A 14 13.11 -7.08 27.80
N LEU A 15 12.13 -7.69 28.46
CA LEU A 15 10.83 -8.07 27.88
C LEU A 15 9.91 -6.86 27.66
N ALA A 16 10.03 -5.81 28.46
CA ALA A 16 9.24 -4.59 28.29
C ALA A 16 9.52 -3.90 26.94
N LEU A 17 10.78 -3.92 26.48
CA LEU A 17 11.17 -3.32 25.20
C LEU A 17 10.38 -3.88 23.99
N PRO A 18 10.38 -5.19 23.71
CA PRO A 18 9.61 -5.75 22.60
C PRO A 18 8.09 -5.62 22.82
N ILE A 19 7.60 -5.68 24.06
CA ILE A 19 6.17 -5.49 24.35
C ILE A 19 5.73 -4.06 24.01
N ILE A 20 6.54 -3.04 24.33
CA ILE A 20 6.26 -1.64 23.98
C ILE A 20 6.23 -1.50 22.46
N VAL A 21 7.23 -2.03 21.75
CA VAL A 21 7.28 -1.96 20.27
C VAL A 21 6.07 -2.66 19.65
N ALA A 22 5.73 -3.87 20.11
CA ALA A 22 4.58 -4.63 19.60
C ALA A 22 3.24 -3.93 19.87
N THR A 23 3.07 -3.39 21.09
CA THR A 23 1.85 -2.66 21.48
C THR A 23 1.72 -1.35 20.71
N PHE A 24 2.84 -0.69 20.42
CA PHE A 24 2.88 0.52 19.62
C PHE A 24 2.53 0.25 18.16
N MET A 25 3.07 -0.81 17.56
CA MET A 25 2.74 -1.21 16.19
C MET A 25 1.27 -1.63 16.02
N GLY A 26 0.63 -2.12 17.08
CA GLY A 26 -0.79 -2.53 17.06
C GLY A 26 -1.79 -1.41 17.36
N ASN A 27 -1.35 -0.18 17.66
CA ASN A 27 -2.24 0.91 18.08
C ASN A 27 -2.12 2.14 17.18
N ASP A 28 -2.95 2.15 16.12
CA ASP A 28 -3.00 3.20 15.10
C ASP A 28 -3.21 4.62 15.69
N TYR A 29 -3.88 4.74 16.85
CA TYR A 29 -4.17 6.03 17.48
C TYR A 29 -2.91 6.71 18.01
N TRP A 30 -2.08 5.98 18.78
CA TRP A 30 -0.84 6.53 19.34
C TRP A 30 0.25 6.66 18.27
N ALA A 31 0.30 5.73 17.33
CA ALA A 31 1.20 5.81 16.19
C ALA A 31 0.95 7.08 15.36
N GLY A 32 -0.32 7.39 15.04
CA GLY A 32 -0.69 8.59 14.30
C GLY A 32 -0.30 9.89 15.01
N HIS A 33 -0.53 9.97 16.32
CA HIS A 33 -0.15 11.14 17.12
C HIS A 33 1.36 11.34 17.22
N LEU A 34 2.14 10.27 17.40
CA LEU A 34 3.59 10.39 17.48
C LEU A 34 4.21 10.77 16.13
N VAL A 35 3.73 10.22 15.02
CA VAL A 35 4.11 10.65 13.66
C VAL A 35 3.85 12.15 13.49
N ALA A 36 2.69 12.65 13.93
CA ALA A 36 2.33 14.06 13.81
C ALA A 36 3.23 14.99 14.63
N VAL A 37 3.64 14.58 15.85
CA VAL A 37 4.45 15.42 16.76
C VAL A 37 5.95 15.35 16.44
N THR A 38 6.45 14.19 16.01
CA THR A 38 7.88 13.96 15.80
C THR A 38 8.36 14.28 14.39
N GLY A 39 7.44 14.50 13.44
CA GLY A 39 7.76 14.68 12.03
C GLY A 39 8.27 13.41 11.33
N ILE A 40 8.22 12.26 12.02
CA ILE A 40 8.55 10.95 11.45
C ILE A 40 7.49 10.62 10.39
N LYS A 41 7.91 10.36 9.15
CA LYS A 41 7.01 9.97 8.06
C LYS A 41 6.84 8.45 8.03
N VAL A 42 5.60 7.99 7.89
CA VAL A 42 5.32 6.58 7.60
C VAL A 42 5.81 6.25 6.19
N SER A 43 6.54 5.16 6.04
CA SER A 43 7.08 4.77 4.73
C SER A 43 5.95 4.54 3.71
N PRO A 44 6.11 5.04 2.46
CA PRO A 44 5.21 4.76 1.34
C PRO A 44 4.88 3.27 1.15
N TRP A 45 5.79 2.39 1.57
CA TRP A 45 5.62 0.94 1.50
C TRP A 45 4.41 0.44 2.31
N PHE A 46 4.10 1.10 3.42
CA PHE A 46 2.95 0.77 4.27
C PHE A 46 1.68 1.49 3.82
N THR A 47 1.78 2.75 3.39
CA THR A 47 0.61 3.57 3.02
C THR A 47 0.11 3.32 1.58
N GLY A 48 0.91 2.66 0.74
CA GLY A 48 0.60 2.46 -0.67
C GLY A 48 1.16 3.53 -1.60
N GLY A 49 1.91 4.49 -1.07
CA GLY A 49 2.40 5.65 -1.80
C GLY A 49 1.47 6.86 -1.69
N ASN A 50 1.96 8.03 -2.09
CA ASN A 50 1.14 9.23 -2.18
C ASN A 50 0.17 9.12 -3.37
N VAL A 51 -0.99 9.77 -3.28
CA VAL A 51 -1.91 9.87 -4.41
C VAL A 51 -1.24 10.65 -5.53
N ASN A 52 -1.15 10.05 -6.72
CA ASN A 52 -0.60 10.67 -7.92
C ASN A 52 -1.74 11.24 -8.79
N ARG A 53 -2.83 10.48 -8.94
CA ARG A 53 -3.94 10.85 -9.83
C ARG A 53 -5.27 10.33 -9.30
N ILE A 54 -6.33 11.07 -9.61
CA ILE A 54 -7.71 10.64 -9.41
C ILE A 54 -8.43 10.73 -10.76
N VAL A 55 -9.06 9.64 -11.17
CA VAL A 55 -9.88 9.54 -12.38
C VAL A 55 -11.35 9.37 -11.95
N HIS A 56 -12.24 10.16 -12.54
CA HIS A 56 -13.66 10.16 -12.18
C HIS A 56 -14.48 9.42 -13.23
N HIS A 57 -15.28 8.44 -12.79
CA HIS A 57 -16.14 7.61 -13.63
C HIS A 57 -17.64 7.82 -13.35
N GLY A 58 -17.99 8.96 -12.73
CA GLY A 58 -19.35 9.30 -12.32
C GLY A 58 -19.79 8.59 -11.03
N GLN A 59 -19.97 7.27 -11.07
CA GLN A 59 -20.44 6.47 -9.93
C GLN A 59 -19.34 6.10 -8.93
N TYR A 60 -18.09 6.03 -9.40
CA TYR A 60 -16.91 5.79 -8.59
C TYR A 60 -15.73 6.61 -9.12
N GLN A 61 -14.64 6.63 -8.36
CA GLN A 61 -13.38 7.22 -8.74
C GLN A 61 -12.24 6.21 -8.54
N THR A 62 -11.27 6.28 -9.43
CA THR A 62 -10.02 5.51 -9.35
C THR A 62 -8.94 6.43 -8.85
N ILE A 63 -8.28 6.04 -7.76
CA ILE A 63 -7.19 6.75 -7.13
C ILE A 63 -5.92 5.97 -7.39
N LEU A 64 -5.08 6.50 -8.26
CA LEU A 64 -3.80 5.92 -8.60
C LEU A 64 -2.72 6.53 -7.72
N HIS A 65 -2.01 5.70 -6.98
CA HIS A 65 -0.89 6.13 -6.14
C HIS A 65 0.41 6.14 -6.95
N ARG A 66 1.42 6.89 -6.47
CA ARG A 66 2.78 6.82 -7.00
C ARG A 66 3.32 5.40 -6.81
N ALA A 67 4.01 4.88 -7.82
CA ALA A 67 4.79 3.66 -7.65
C ALA A 67 5.79 3.79 -6.49
N VAL A 68 5.87 2.73 -5.68
CA VAL A 68 6.68 2.67 -4.47
C VAL A 68 7.86 1.73 -4.73
N PHE A 69 9.04 2.31 -4.85
CA PHE A 69 10.32 1.61 -4.90
C PHE A 69 11.22 2.01 -3.72
N ASP A 70 10.72 2.79 -2.78
CA ASP A 70 11.48 3.34 -1.66
C ASP A 70 12.02 2.22 -0.76
N GLY A 71 13.34 2.15 -0.62
CA GLY A 71 14.02 1.42 0.44
C GLY A 71 14.50 2.36 1.55
N LEU A 72 15.18 1.82 2.56
CA LEU A 72 15.65 2.61 3.70
C LEU A 72 16.69 3.67 3.30
N ILE A 73 17.57 3.33 2.36
CA ILE A 73 18.68 4.17 1.89
C ILE A 73 18.64 4.33 0.37
N TRP A 74 18.26 3.28 -0.36
CA TRP A 74 18.29 3.21 -1.82
C TRP A 74 16.94 2.78 -2.38
N GLN A 75 16.69 3.05 -3.66
CA GLN A 75 15.55 2.46 -4.36
C GLN A 75 15.75 0.95 -4.58
N ARG A 76 14.65 0.22 -4.48
CA ARG A 76 14.57 -1.23 -4.71
C ARG A 76 14.41 -1.52 -6.21
N SER A 77 14.89 -2.68 -6.65
CA SER A 77 14.70 -3.19 -8.02
C SER A 77 13.28 -3.67 -8.29
N ARG A 78 12.49 -3.94 -7.24
CA ARG A 78 11.07 -4.30 -7.30
C ARG A 78 10.28 -3.44 -6.35
N GLY A 79 9.07 -3.12 -6.75
CA GLY A 79 8.15 -2.29 -6.01
C GLY A 79 6.72 -2.64 -6.37
N PHE A 80 5.81 -1.70 -6.11
CA PHE A 80 4.43 -1.86 -6.49
C PHE A 80 3.79 -0.50 -6.77
N VAL A 81 2.68 -0.52 -7.50
CA VAL A 81 1.73 0.59 -7.55
C VAL A 81 0.44 0.17 -6.88
N GLN A 82 -0.16 1.08 -6.09
CA GLN A 82 -1.46 0.86 -5.49
C GLN A 82 -2.54 1.63 -6.25
N ILE A 83 -3.63 0.94 -6.55
CA ILE A 83 -4.80 1.50 -7.22
C ILE A 83 -5.98 1.29 -6.29
N ASN A 84 -6.70 2.37 -5.95
CA ASN A 84 -7.89 2.29 -5.12
C ASN A 84 -9.13 2.69 -5.91
N TRP A 85 -10.23 1.98 -5.68
CA TRP A 85 -11.55 2.33 -6.20
C TRP A 85 -12.44 2.74 -5.05
N LYS A 86 -13.08 3.90 -5.21
CA LYS A 86 -13.94 4.48 -4.19
C LYS A 86 -15.28 4.93 -4.81
N PRO A 87 -16.43 4.55 -4.23
CA PRO A 87 -17.72 5.03 -4.69
C PRO A 87 -17.87 6.52 -4.41
N VAL A 88 -18.46 7.26 -5.35
CA VAL A 88 -18.80 8.66 -5.14
C VAL A 88 -20.07 8.69 -4.31
N LYS A 89 -19.95 8.98 -3.01
CA LYS A 89 -21.04 8.89 -2.01
C LYS A 89 -22.35 9.56 -2.41
N LEU A 90 -22.30 10.63 -3.21
CA LEU A 90 -23.46 11.38 -3.68
C LEU A 90 -24.22 10.66 -4.82
N VAL A 91 -23.57 9.73 -5.52
CA VAL A 91 -24.10 9.05 -6.71
C VAL A 91 -24.37 7.58 -6.41
N SER A 92 -23.41 6.88 -5.80
CA SER A 92 -23.53 5.48 -5.42
C SER A 92 -22.88 5.23 -4.06
N ARG A 93 -23.45 4.30 -3.29
CA ARG A 93 -22.87 3.85 -2.01
C ARG A 93 -21.95 2.63 -2.18
N THR A 94 -21.99 1.98 -3.34
CA THR A 94 -21.26 0.74 -3.62
C THR A 94 -20.49 0.86 -4.94
N LEU A 95 -19.39 0.13 -5.04
CA LEU A 95 -18.69 -0.02 -6.31
C LEU A 95 -19.50 -0.90 -7.27
N PRO A 96 -19.31 -0.77 -8.59
CA PRO A 96 -19.81 -1.73 -9.57
C PRO A 96 -19.28 -3.14 -9.28
N GLU A 97 -20.04 -4.16 -9.68
CA GLU A 97 -19.65 -5.55 -9.47
C GLU A 97 -18.35 -5.91 -10.20
N GLU A 98 -18.16 -5.32 -11.38
CA GLU A 98 -16.99 -5.50 -12.22
C GLU A 98 -16.42 -4.15 -12.62
N ILE A 99 -15.10 -4.01 -12.55
CA ILE A 99 -14.36 -2.81 -12.94
C ILE A 99 -13.29 -3.22 -13.94
N HIS A 100 -13.30 -2.57 -15.10
CA HIS A 100 -12.40 -2.83 -16.22
C HIS A 100 -11.72 -1.52 -16.60
N GLU A 101 -10.42 -1.40 -16.31
CA GLU A 101 -9.69 -0.14 -16.52
C GLU A 101 -8.32 -0.35 -17.16
N SER A 102 -7.97 0.56 -18.06
CA SER A 102 -6.61 0.68 -18.60
C SER A 102 -5.81 1.60 -17.68
N ILE A 103 -4.65 1.12 -17.22
CA ILE A 103 -3.80 1.84 -16.28
C ILE A 103 -2.50 2.23 -16.98
N ASP A 104 -2.26 3.54 -17.03
CA ASP A 104 -0.98 4.18 -17.32
C ASP A 104 -0.51 4.78 -15.99
N TYR A 105 0.42 4.09 -15.31
CA TYR A 105 0.75 4.41 -13.92
C TYR A 105 1.79 5.54 -13.80
N ASP A 106 2.66 5.67 -14.80
CA ASP A 106 3.73 6.69 -14.84
C ASP A 106 3.37 7.92 -15.68
N HIS A 107 2.24 7.87 -16.37
CA HIS A 107 1.68 8.95 -17.17
C HIS A 107 2.50 9.30 -18.41
N ASP A 108 3.11 8.28 -19.04
CA ASP A 108 3.82 8.43 -20.31
C ASP A 108 2.86 8.45 -21.53
N GLY A 109 1.56 8.29 -21.30
CA GLY A 109 0.52 8.23 -22.34
C GLY A 109 0.35 6.85 -22.97
N VAL A 110 1.10 5.84 -22.50
CA VAL A 110 1.06 4.47 -22.98
C VAL A 110 0.52 3.56 -21.87
N VAL A 111 -0.61 2.90 -22.14
CA VAL A 111 -1.19 1.93 -21.20
C VAL A 111 -0.17 0.86 -20.81
N ASP A 112 0.04 0.68 -19.51
CA ASP A 112 0.99 -0.29 -18.94
C ASP A 112 0.38 -1.66 -18.76
N PHE A 113 -0.87 -1.69 -18.31
CA PHE A 113 -1.66 -2.90 -18.11
C PHE A 113 -3.14 -2.55 -18.04
N GLN A 114 -3.99 -3.53 -18.26
CA GLN A 114 -5.41 -3.44 -17.95
C GLN A 114 -5.71 -4.25 -16.70
N ILE A 115 -6.66 -3.79 -15.89
CA ILE A 115 -7.12 -4.48 -14.69
C ILE A 115 -8.60 -4.83 -14.80
N GLN A 116 -8.92 -6.08 -14.52
CA GLN A 116 -10.29 -6.56 -14.35
C GLN A 116 -10.47 -6.93 -12.89
N LEU A 117 -11.32 -6.20 -12.17
CA LEU A 117 -11.59 -6.41 -10.75
C LEU A 117 -13.05 -6.81 -10.56
N ASN A 118 -13.27 -7.98 -9.99
CA ASN A 118 -14.57 -8.38 -9.46
C ASN A 118 -14.66 -7.96 -7.99
N THR A 119 -15.51 -6.97 -7.70
CA THR A 119 -15.60 -6.37 -6.37
C THR A 119 -16.37 -7.23 -5.36
N LYS A 120 -17.12 -8.24 -5.82
CA LYS A 120 -17.82 -9.21 -4.97
C LYS A 120 -16.90 -10.31 -4.49
N THR A 121 -16.05 -10.84 -5.37
CA THR A 121 -15.17 -11.98 -5.07
C THR A 121 -13.78 -11.57 -4.60
N ASP A 122 -13.46 -10.27 -4.63
CA ASP A 122 -12.12 -9.74 -4.36
C ASP A 122 -11.05 -10.33 -5.29
N HIS A 123 -11.47 -10.72 -6.48
CA HIS A 123 -10.58 -11.26 -7.51
C HIS A 123 -10.20 -10.15 -8.49
N ALA A 124 -8.91 -10.01 -8.74
CA ALA A 124 -8.39 -9.12 -9.76
C ALA A 124 -7.49 -9.89 -10.73
N GLU A 125 -7.53 -9.50 -12.00
CA GLU A 125 -6.70 -10.05 -13.06
C GLU A 125 -6.05 -8.92 -13.86
N LEU A 126 -4.82 -9.16 -14.32
CA LEU A 126 -4.10 -8.26 -15.22
C LEU A 126 -4.24 -8.77 -16.65
N VAL A 127 -4.67 -7.90 -17.54
CA VAL A 127 -4.79 -8.19 -18.97
C VAL A 127 -3.74 -7.40 -19.73
N ALA A 128 -3.03 -8.10 -20.62
CA ALA A 128 -1.94 -7.57 -21.45
C ALA A 128 -0.89 -6.73 -20.68
N PRO A 129 -0.32 -7.24 -19.56
CA PRO A 129 0.71 -6.49 -18.83
C PRO A 129 2.00 -6.32 -19.63
N LYS A 130 2.58 -5.12 -19.63
CA LYS A 130 3.96 -4.91 -20.09
C LYS A 130 4.95 -5.75 -19.27
N SER A 131 6.14 -6.01 -19.81
CA SER A 131 7.15 -6.92 -19.22
C SER A 131 7.62 -6.55 -17.81
N TYR A 132 7.59 -5.27 -17.43
CA TYR A 132 7.95 -4.80 -16.09
C TYR A 132 6.81 -4.94 -15.06
N VAL A 133 5.60 -5.29 -15.49
CA VAL A 133 4.47 -5.57 -14.61
C VAL A 133 4.52 -7.05 -14.24
N LEU A 134 4.81 -7.33 -12.96
CA LEU A 134 5.15 -8.67 -12.51
C LEU A 134 3.94 -9.51 -12.08
N GLY A 135 2.80 -8.87 -11.78
CA GLY A 135 1.59 -9.55 -11.31
C GLY A 135 0.84 -8.76 -10.23
N ILE A 136 -0.27 -9.33 -9.76
CA ILE A 136 -1.02 -8.78 -8.62
C ILE A 136 -0.38 -9.30 -7.32
N GLN A 137 -0.04 -8.39 -6.42
CA GLN A 137 0.44 -8.74 -5.09
C GLN A 137 -0.71 -9.12 -4.18
N SER A 138 -1.76 -8.29 -4.18
CA SER A 138 -2.84 -8.37 -3.21
C SER A 138 -4.02 -7.52 -3.63
N VAL A 139 -5.21 -7.98 -3.25
CA VAL A 139 -6.47 -7.25 -3.31
C VAL A 139 -6.91 -7.00 -1.87
N TYR A 140 -7.27 -5.76 -1.56
CA TYR A 140 -7.69 -5.32 -0.24
C TYR A 140 -9.12 -4.81 -0.28
N GLN A 141 -9.91 -5.22 0.70
CA GLN A 141 -11.21 -4.65 0.98
C GLN A 141 -11.10 -3.61 2.11
N LEU A 142 -11.49 -2.37 1.83
CA LEU A 142 -11.35 -1.23 2.73
C LEU A 142 -12.71 -0.57 2.96
N LYS A 143 -13.49 -1.04 3.94
CA LYS A 143 -14.87 -0.57 4.21
C LYS A 143 -15.74 -0.53 2.93
N ASN A 144 -15.79 0.62 2.23
CA ASN A 144 -16.56 0.84 1.00
C ASN A 144 -15.66 1.00 -0.24
N GLU A 145 -14.37 0.74 -0.11
CA GLU A 145 -13.34 0.92 -1.13
C GLU A 145 -12.67 -0.43 -1.40
N LYS A 146 -12.10 -0.58 -2.59
CA LYS A 146 -11.21 -1.70 -2.93
C LYS A 146 -9.85 -1.14 -3.28
N ALA A 147 -8.78 -1.85 -2.95
CA ALA A 147 -7.43 -1.48 -3.38
C ALA A 147 -6.71 -2.69 -3.94
N VAL A 148 -5.97 -2.52 -5.03
CA VAL A 148 -5.13 -3.57 -5.61
C VAL A 148 -3.70 -3.06 -5.65
N ARG A 149 -2.76 -3.90 -5.20
CA ARG A 149 -1.33 -3.67 -5.41
C ARG A 149 -0.84 -4.51 -6.57
N VAL A 150 -0.27 -3.83 -7.55
CA VAL A 150 0.35 -4.45 -8.72
C VAL A 150 1.86 -4.38 -8.56
N LEU A 151 2.53 -5.53 -8.60
CA LEU A 151 3.99 -5.63 -8.51
C LEU A 151 4.63 -5.09 -9.78
N LEU A 152 5.66 -4.28 -9.60
CA LEU A 152 6.40 -3.64 -10.68
C LEU A 152 7.90 -3.92 -10.53
N ARG A 153 8.58 -3.98 -11.65
CA ARG A 153 10.04 -3.88 -11.73
C ARG A 153 10.45 -2.42 -11.92
N ASN A 154 11.52 -2.01 -11.24
CA ASN A 154 12.03 -0.65 -11.34
C ASN A 154 12.85 -0.48 -12.61
N LYS A 155 12.31 0.28 -13.58
CA LYS A 155 12.97 0.60 -14.86
C LYS A 155 14.36 1.23 -14.67
N ASN A 156 14.49 2.12 -13.69
CA ASN A 156 15.73 2.86 -13.41
C ASN A 156 16.87 1.98 -12.85
N LYS A 157 16.59 0.74 -12.46
CA LYS A 157 17.59 -0.22 -11.95
C LYS A 157 18.00 -1.26 -13.00
N GLU A 158 17.30 -1.33 -14.14
CA GLU A 158 17.67 -2.20 -15.27
C GLU A 158 18.70 -1.54 -16.18
N GLU A 159 18.70 -0.20 -16.29
CA GLU A 159 19.68 0.54 -17.11
C GLU A 159 21.11 0.55 -16.50
N GLU A 160 21.27 0.09 -15.26
CA GLU A 160 22.57 0.00 -14.55
C GLU A 160 23.26 -1.38 -14.71
N GLN A 161 22.72 -2.31 -15.50
CA GLN A 161 23.29 -3.65 -15.77
C GLN A 161 23.65 -3.85 -17.23
#